data_AF-A0A7C6DPL3-F1
#
_entry.id   AF-A0A7C6DPL3-F1
#
_cell.length_a   1.000
_cell.length_b   1.000
_cell.length_c   1.000
_cell.angle_alpha   90.00
_cell.angle_beta   90.00
_cell.angle_gamma   90.00
#
_symmetry.space_group_name_H-M   'P 1'
#
loop_
_entity.id
_entity.type
_entity.pdbx_description
1 polymer ?
#
loop_
_entity_poly.entity_id
_entity_poly.type
_entity_poly.pdbx_seq_one_letter_code
_entity_poly.pdbx_strand_id
1 'polypeptide(L)'
;MLKVKNETYKKLLKINEQLAHYESILSLLYWDDRVCMNPKAAEYRGKQIAIITEYIHKVRTSKKYGQLVNSLNLDDYKKYSIEWVNVKWWKFEYERNSKIPPKLISKLSSLIPTSLQAWEKAKKEKKFKILLPYLKKIVSINKEMIEKWGYDEEPYEALVKGYEIDITPKEIEKIFSPLKENLIKIIQKYKGKEVPKIEIDKIKFDTQKLEQFCKFLIKKISNLEIRLDPTSHPFATTISPFDIRITTRYNSIESAIFGTLHELGHGLYDYYLPSSKYFGQPVSNSISLSIHESQSRFFENIIGRSRNFWEFFYRELTKHIEDFKNIKIDDFIKHINKIDLKPIRTEADETTYNLHIILRFNIERKIFNENIRLEELPELWNETFKEYFGYYPENDSIGVLQDIHWAESLFGYFPTYTLGNLISAQIYNTMKNKVNFDEIKQGNFENIIKFLKENIYDYGKTYTTKELIKLITNEPINPQHFINYIESKLKEVYN
;
A
#
# COMPACT_ATOMS: atom_id res chain seq x y z
N MET A 1 -21.94 27.23 26.10
CA MET A 1 -21.59 26.60 24.81
C MET A 1 -20.24 25.88 24.86
N LEU A 2 -19.12 26.55 25.20
CA LEU A 2 -17.77 25.92 25.26
C LEU A 2 -17.64 24.73 26.22
N LYS A 3 -18.26 24.79 27.41
CA LYS A 3 -18.25 23.68 28.39
C LYS A 3 -18.92 22.40 27.87
N VAL A 4 -20.08 22.54 27.21
CA VAL A 4 -20.81 21.41 26.60
C VAL A 4 -20.04 20.84 25.39
N LYS A 5 -19.42 21.70 24.57
CA LYS A 5 -18.55 21.27 23.46
C LYS A 5 -17.36 20.42 23.96
N ASN A 6 -16.72 20.86 25.04
CA ASN A 6 -15.62 20.14 25.69
C ASN A 6 -16.08 18.76 26.22
N GLU A 7 -17.28 18.68 26.78
CA GLU A 7 -17.86 17.40 27.23
C GLU A 7 -18.21 16.44 26.08
N THR A 8 -18.82 16.91 24.99
CA THR A 8 -19.11 16.07 23.81
C THR A 8 -17.82 15.53 23.18
N TYR A 9 -16.82 16.39 22.98
CA TYR A 9 -15.53 15.98 22.43
C TYR A 9 -14.85 14.93 23.31
N LYS A 10 -14.82 15.13 24.64
CA LYS A 10 -14.30 14.13 25.59
C LYS A 10 -15.05 12.80 25.56
N LYS A 11 -16.37 12.82 25.36
CA LYS A 11 -17.16 11.59 25.18
C LYS A 11 -16.75 10.84 23.91
N LEU A 12 -16.55 11.55 22.79
CA LEU A 12 -16.08 10.94 21.54
C LEU A 12 -14.65 10.40 21.66
N LEU A 13 -13.75 11.09 22.36
CA LEU A 13 -12.42 10.56 22.66
C LEU A 13 -12.51 9.22 23.37
N LYS A 14 -13.28 9.14 24.48
CA LYS A 14 -13.43 7.89 25.25
C LYS A 14 -14.03 6.75 24.43
N ILE A 15 -15.03 7.05 23.58
CA ILE A 15 -15.62 6.04 22.69
C ILE A 15 -14.57 5.54 21.69
N ASN A 16 -13.84 6.45 21.04
CA ASN A 16 -12.89 6.06 19.99
C ASN A 16 -11.63 5.40 20.57
N GLU A 17 -11.18 5.76 21.75
CA GLU A 17 -10.13 5.05 22.48
C GLU A 17 -10.54 3.59 22.76
N GLN A 18 -11.77 3.38 23.24
CA GLN A 18 -12.30 2.02 23.43
C GLN A 18 -12.37 1.25 22.11
N LEU A 19 -12.84 1.89 21.03
CA LEU A 19 -12.90 1.26 19.70
C LEU A 19 -11.51 0.92 19.17
N ALA A 20 -10.52 1.79 19.39
CA ALA A 20 -9.14 1.55 18.98
C ALA A 20 -8.51 0.35 19.69
N HIS A 21 -8.86 0.09 20.95
CA HIS A 21 -8.47 -1.16 21.61
C HIS A 21 -9.10 -2.39 20.96
N TYR A 22 -10.36 -2.33 20.53
CA TYR A 22 -10.97 -3.42 19.78
C TYR A 22 -10.32 -3.61 18.40
N GLU A 23 -9.94 -2.53 17.73
CA GLU A 23 -9.20 -2.57 16.46
C GLU A 23 -7.80 -3.17 16.65
N SER A 24 -7.11 -2.81 17.73
CA SER A 24 -5.83 -3.42 18.14
C SER A 24 -5.94 -4.93 18.34
N ILE A 25 -7.00 -5.39 19.02
CA ILE A 25 -7.29 -6.82 19.19
C ILE A 25 -7.55 -7.48 17.83
N LEU A 26 -8.32 -6.83 16.94
CA LEU A 26 -8.53 -7.33 15.58
C LEU A 26 -7.21 -7.47 14.81
N SER A 27 -6.33 -6.46 14.85
CA SER A 27 -5.01 -6.52 14.23
C SER A 27 -4.22 -7.73 14.70
N LEU A 28 -4.26 -8.04 16.00
CA LEU A 28 -3.59 -9.22 16.56
C LEU A 28 -4.21 -10.53 16.06
N LEU A 29 -5.54 -10.61 15.99
CA LEU A 29 -6.25 -11.79 15.47
C LEU A 29 -5.94 -12.03 14.00
N TYR A 30 -5.90 -10.97 13.17
CA TYR A 30 -5.53 -11.04 11.76
C TYR A 30 -4.05 -11.36 11.54
N TRP A 31 -3.19 -10.91 12.44
CA TRP A 31 -1.78 -11.29 12.42
C TRP A 31 -1.61 -12.77 12.75
N ASP A 32 -2.21 -13.24 13.84
CA ASP A 32 -2.09 -14.64 14.27
C ASP A 32 -2.64 -15.61 13.21
N ASP A 33 -3.77 -15.24 12.58
CA ASP A 33 -4.42 -16.00 11.49
C ASP A 33 -3.46 -16.30 10.34
N ARG A 34 -2.52 -15.39 10.07
CA ARG A 34 -1.60 -15.45 8.92
C ARG A 34 -0.18 -15.89 9.28
N VAL A 35 0.10 -16.16 10.55
CA VAL A 35 1.45 -16.48 11.03
C VAL A 35 1.48 -17.75 11.89
N CYS A 36 0.70 -17.81 12.97
CA CYS A 36 0.83 -18.86 13.99
C CYS A 36 -0.40 -19.77 14.11
N MET A 37 -1.56 -19.36 13.59
CA MET A 37 -2.82 -20.03 13.86
C MET A 37 -2.86 -21.47 13.31
N ASN A 38 -3.34 -22.41 14.13
CA ASN A 38 -3.68 -23.74 13.64
C ASN A 38 -4.82 -23.66 12.60
N PRO A 39 -4.67 -24.24 11.39
CA PRO A 39 -5.73 -24.20 10.37
C PRO A 39 -7.10 -24.71 10.83
N LYS A 40 -7.16 -25.65 11.79
CA LYS A 40 -8.43 -26.14 12.35
C LYS A 40 -9.20 -25.08 13.17
N ALA A 41 -8.56 -24.00 13.57
CA ALA A 41 -9.17 -22.90 14.32
C ALA A 41 -9.84 -21.83 13.43
N ALA A 42 -9.74 -21.95 12.09
CA ALA A 42 -10.19 -20.92 11.15
C ALA A 42 -11.66 -20.49 11.37
N GLU A 43 -12.58 -21.43 11.61
CA GLU A 43 -13.99 -21.10 11.87
C GLU A 43 -14.17 -20.28 13.15
N TYR A 44 -13.46 -20.65 14.22
CA TYR A 44 -13.53 -19.93 15.50
C TYR A 44 -12.87 -18.55 15.40
N ARG A 45 -11.73 -18.45 14.70
CA ARG A 45 -11.07 -17.17 14.42
C ARG A 45 -11.96 -16.24 13.61
N GLY A 46 -12.60 -16.75 12.56
CA GLY A 46 -13.57 -15.99 11.76
C GLY A 46 -14.71 -15.44 12.60
N LYS A 47 -15.26 -16.23 13.53
CA LYS A 47 -16.31 -15.77 14.46
C LYS A 47 -15.82 -14.69 15.43
N GLN A 48 -14.61 -14.82 15.99
CA GLN A 48 -14.01 -13.80 16.87
C GLN A 48 -13.88 -12.46 16.13
N ILE A 49 -13.32 -12.48 14.92
CA ILE A 49 -13.16 -11.30 14.07
C ILE A 49 -14.53 -10.69 13.77
N ALA A 50 -15.51 -11.49 13.33
CA ALA A 50 -16.84 -11.01 12.98
C ALA A 50 -17.54 -10.30 14.15
N ILE A 51 -17.50 -10.85 15.36
CA ILE A 51 -18.13 -10.27 16.55
C ILE A 51 -17.56 -8.89 16.86
N ILE A 52 -16.23 -8.75 16.85
CA ILE A 52 -15.57 -7.49 17.19
C ILE A 52 -15.80 -6.46 16.07
N THR A 53 -15.69 -6.85 14.80
CA THR A 53 -15.99 -5.98 13.65
C THR A 53 -17.44 -5.48 13.68
N GLU A 54 -18.40 -6.36 13.96
CA GLU A 54 -19.82 -5.98 14.08
C GLU A 54 -20.02 -4.97 15.21
N TYR A 55 -19.41 -5.18 16.37
CA TYR A 55 -19.49 -4.25 17.49
C TYR A 55 -18.95 -2.86 17.13
N ILE A 56 -17.75 -2.79 16.55
CA ILE A 56 -17.14 -1.52 16.11
C ILE A 56 -18.06 -0.80 15.13
N HIS A 57 -18.53 -1.51 14.10
CA HIS A 57 -19.41 -0.95 13.09
C HIS A 57 -20.73 -0.43 13.69
N LYS A 58 -21.35 -1.22 14.57
CA LYS A 58 -22.60 -0.86 15.27
C LYS A 58 -22.45 0.40 16.10
N VAL A 59 -21.33 0.58 16.81
CA VAL A 59 -21.06 1.80 17.59
C VAL A 59 -20.88 3.00 16.67
N ARG A 60 -19.99 2.90 15.66
CA ARG A 60 -19.66 4.00 14.74
C ARG A 60 -20.83 4.46 13.88
N THR A 61 -21.80 3.60 13.61
CA THR A 61 -23.00 3.95 12.83
C THR A 61 -24.24 4.20 13.70
N SER A 62 -24.12 4.12 15.02
CA SER A 62 -25.26 4.32 15.92
C SER A 62 -25.78 5.76 15.88
N LYS A 63 -27.08 5.93 16.07
CA LYS A 63 -27.72 7.26 16.21
C LYS A 63 -27.06 8.10 17.30
N LYS A 64 -26.66 7.47 18.42
CA LYS A 64 -25.99 8.14 19.53
C LYS A 64 -24.62 8.68 19.14
N TYR A 65 -23.81 7.88 18.43
CA TYR A 65 -22.51 8.34 17.93
C TYR A 65 -22.69 9.50 16.93
N GLY A 66 -23.64 9.36 16.00
CA GLY A 66 -23.99 10.40 15.05
C GLY A 66 -24.42 11.72 15.68
N GLN A 67 -25.25 11.67 16.73
CA GLN A 67 -25.66 12.86 17.48
C GLN A 67 -24.46 13.58 18.10
N LEU A 68 -23.50 12.84 18.65
CA LEU A 68 -22.28 13.44 19.21
C LEU A 68 -21.43 14.09 18.12
N VAL A 69 -21.13 13.37 17.04
CA VAL A 69 -20.31 13.85 15.92
C VAL A 69 -20.94 15.08 15.25
N ASN A 70 -22.24 15.03 14.95
CA ASN A 70 -22.95 16.11 14.26
C ASN A 70 -23.13 17.36 15.14
N SER A 71 -23.05 17.22 16.47
CA SER A 71 -23.13 18.37 17.39
C SER A 71 -21.84 19.20 17.48
N LEU A 72 -20.72 18.68 16.98
CA LEU A 72 -19.47 19.43 16.90
C LEU A 72 -19.41 20.21 15.58
N ASN A 73 -18.97 21.47 15.61
CA ASN A 73 -18.72 22.25 14.39
C ASN A 73 -17.21 22.42 14.17
N LEU A 74 -16.75 22.33 12.92
CA LEU A 74 -15.33 22.49 12.59
C LEU A 74 -14.83 23.91 12.85
N ASP A 75 -15.67 24.91 12.57
CA ASP A 75 -15.33 26.33 12.74
C ASP A 75 -15.11 26.74 14.22
N ASP A 76 -15.50 25.86 15.16
CA ASP A 76 -15.24 26.06 16.58
C ASP A 76 -13.79 25.77 16.98
N TYR A 77 -13.00 25.14 16.11
CA TYR A 77 -11.64 24.72 16.38
C TYR A 77 -10.66 25.39 15.43
N LYS A 78 -9.46 25.73 15.93
CA LYS A 78 -8.40 26.27 15.08
C LYS A 78 -8.04 25.24 14.00
N LYS A 79 -8.03 25.64 12.73
CA LYS A 79 -7.65 24.75 11.61
C LYS A 79 -6.30 24.08 11.90
N TYR A 80 -6.23 22.77 11.64
CA TYR A 80 -5.09 21.89 11.93
C TYR A 80 -4.73 21.70 13.42
N SER A 81 -5.54 22.18 14.38
CA SER A 81 -5.46 21.69 15.76
C SER A 81 -5.86 20.21 15.84
N ILE A 82 -5.40 19.51 16.88
CA ILE A 82 -5.74 18.10 17.12
C ILE A 82 -7.26 17.89 17.12
N GLU A 83 -7.99 18.77 17.81
CA GLU A 83 -9.45 18.72 17.89
C GLU A 83 -10.10 18.92 16.53
N TRP A 84 -9.61 19.88 15.74
CA TRP A 84 -10.11 20.13 14.39
C TRP A 84 -9.91 18.89 13.49
N VAL A 85 -8.74 18.27 13.53
CA VAL A 85 -8.42 17.07 12.74
C VAL A 85 -9.32 15.91 13.14
N ASN A 86 -9.46 15.65 14.44
CA ASN A 86 -10.32 14.58 14.94
C ASN A 86 -11.78 14.78 14.54
N VAL A 87 -12.31 15.99 14.70
CA VAL A 87 -13.69 16.32 14.31
C VAL A 87 -13.90 16.17 12.81
N LYS A 88 -12.95 16.63 11.98
CA LYS A 88 -13.00 16.49 10.51
C LYS A 88 -13.17 15.03 10.11
N TRP A 89 -12.31 14.17 10.65
CA TRP A 89 -12.28 12.76 10.28
C TRP A 89 -13.44 11.96 10.87
N TRP A 90 -13.83 12.20 12.13
CA TRP A 90 -15.02 11.55 12.69
C TRP A 90 -16.28 11.90 11.91
N LYS A 91 -16.43 13.16 11.47
CA LYS A 91 -17.54 13.57 10.59
C LYS A 91 -17.51 12.84 9.26
N PHE A 92 -16.38 12.90 8.56
CA PHE A 92 -16.22 12.24 7.27
C PHE A 92 -16.53 10.74 7.34
N GLU A 93 -15.96 10.04 8.32
CA GLU A 93 -16.16 8.60 8.51
C GLU A 93 -17.60 8.28 8.89
N TYR A 94 -18.22 9.07 9.78
CA TYR A 94 -19.62 8.89 10.15
C TYR A 94 -20.55 9.10 8.94
N GLU A 95 -20.40 10.21 8.21
CA GLU A 95 -21.20 10.53 7.03
C GLU A 95 -21.07 9.46 5.95
N ARG A 96 -19.85 9.03 5.63
CA ARG A 96 -19.60 8.01 4.61
C ARG A 96 -20.17 6.64 5.00
N ASN A 97 -19.98 6.22 6.26
CA ASN A 97 -20.42 4.90 6.72
C ASN A 97 -21.93 4.84 6.95
N SER A 98 -22.54 5.91 7.47
CA SER A 98 -23.99 5.95 7.76
C SER A 98 -24.87 6.03 6.50
N LYS A 99 -24.32 6.49 5.37
CA LYS A 99 -25.00 6.48 4.07
C LYS A 99 -25.27 5.07 3.52
N ILE A 100 -24.51 4.08 3.96
CA ILE A 100 -24.65 2.70 3.46
C ILE A 100 -25.57 1.90 4.38
N PRO A 101 -26.70 1.36 3.87
CA PRO A 101 -27.58 0.53 4.67
C PRO A 101 -26.89 -0.75 5.16
N PRO A 102 -27.13 -1.21 6.40
CA PRO A 102 -26.55 -2.45 6.92
C PRO A 102 -26.81 -3.67 6.03
N LYS A 103 -27.98 -3.74 5.37
CA LYS A 103 -28.32 -4.81 4.42
C LYS A 103 -27.38 -4.86 3.21
N LEU A 104 -26.92 -3.71 2.73
CA LEU A 104 -26.04 -3.63 1.56
C LEU A 104 -24.62 -4.08 1.93
N ILE A 105 -24.12 -3.67 3.09
CA ILE A 105 -22.85 -4.16 3.65
C ILE A 105 -22.91 -5.66 3.87
N SER A 106 -23.96 -6.18 4.53
CA SER A 106 -24.14 -7.61 4.77
C SER A 106 -24.17 -8.42 3.46
N LYS A 107 -24.83 -7.91 2.41
CA LYS A 107 -24.85 -8.52 1.06
C LYS A 107 -23.44 -8.61 0.47
N LEU A 108 -22.63 -7.56 0.58
CA LEU A 108 -21.25 -7.56 0.09
C LEU A 108 -20.35 -8.50 0.91
N SER A 109 -20.37 -8.37 2.23
CA SER A 109 -19.56 -9.18 3.15
C SER A 109 -19.85 -10.68 3.03
N SER A 110 -21.11 -11.06 2.79
CA SER A 110 -21.47 -12.47 2.57
C SER A 110 -21.05 -13.00 1.20
N LEU A 111 -20.89 -12.12 0.21
CA LEU A 111 -20.51 -12.48 -1.15
C LEU A 111 -19.00 -12.70 -1.29
N ILE A 112 -18.18 -11.88 -0.61
CA ILE A 112 -16.71 -11.88 -0.74
C ILE A 112 -16.09 -13.28 -0.53
N PRO A 113 -16.39 -14.05 0.54
CA PRO A 113 -15.78 -15.37 0.73
C PRO A 113 -16.03 -16.34 -0.44
N THR A 114 -17.25 -16.34 -0.99
CA THR A 114 -17.57 -17.19 -2.15
C THR A 114 -16.94 -16.69 -3.44
N SER A 115 -16.79 -15.37 -3.59
CA SER A 115 -16.07 -14.74 -4.70
C SER A 115 -14.58 -15.10 -4.68
N LEU A 116 -13.96 -15.10 -3.50
CA LEU A 116 -12.57 -15.50 -3.31
C LEU A 116 -12.32 -16.96 -3.69
N GLN A 117 -13.16 -17.89 -3.22
CA GLN A 117 -13.08 -19.30 -3.62
C GLN A 117 -13.26 -19.47 -5.14
N ALA A 118 -14.19 -18.71 -5.74
CA ALA A 118 -14.39 -18.71 -7.18
C ALA A 118 -13.17 -18.15 -7.92
N TRP A 119 -12.52 -17.10 -7.40
CA TRP A 119 -11.30 -16.53 -7.96
C TRP A 119 -10.11 -17.49 -7.88
N GLU A 120 -9.88 -18.14 -6.74
CA GLU A 120 -8.82 -19.15 -6.59
C GLU A 120 -8.99 -20.29 -7.60
N LYS A 121 -10.22 -20.79 -7.73
CA LYS A 121 -10.57 -21.80 -8.73
C LYS A 121 -10.38 -21.27 -10.16
N ALA A 122 -10.88 -20.08 -10.46
CA ALA A 122 -10.74 -19.43 -11.76
C ALA A 122 -9.27 -19.28 -12.16
N LYS A 123 -8.42 -18.83 -11.23
CA LYS A 123 -6.99 -18.62 -11.44
C LYS A 123 -6.28 -19.95 -11.68
N LYS A 124 -6.56 -20.97 -10.86
CA LYS A 124 -6.02 -22.33 -11.05
C LYS A 124 -6.43 -22.95 -12.39
N GLU A 125 -7.69 -22.76 -12.80
CA GLU A 125 -8.22 -23.31 -14.05
C GLU A 125 -7.97 -22.42 -15.27
N LYS A 126 -7.38 -21.23 -15.09
CA LYS A 126 -7.17 -20.23 -16.15
C LYS A 126 -8.47 -19.84 -16.87
N LYS A 127 -9.59 -19.73 -16.13
CA LYS A 127 -10.94 -19.50 -16.68
C LYS A 127 -11.66 -18.37 -15.96
N PHE A 128 -11.61 -17.16 -16.52
CA PHE A 128 -12.28 -15.98 -15.96
C PHE A 128 -13.80 -16.15 -15.79
N LYS A 129 -14.45 -16.92 -16.67
CA LYS A 129 -15.90 -17.20 -16.62
C LYS A 129 -16.37 -17.77 -15.28
N ILE A 130 -15.50 -18.41 -14.50
CA ILE A 130 -15.83 -18.94 -13.16
C ILE A 130 -16.06 -17.79 -12.16
N LEU A 131 -15.28 -16.70 -12.24
CA LEU A 131 -15.40 -15.53 -11.36
C LEU A 131 -16.51 -14.57 -11.81
N LEU A 132 -16.74 -14.48 -13.13
CA LEU A 132 -17.69 -13.55 -13.75
C LEU A 132 -19.05 -13.38 -13.02
N PRO A 133 -19.79 -14.46 -12.64
CA PRO A 133 -21.08 -14.29 -11.97
C PRO A 133 -20.98 -13.61 -10.59
N TYR A 134 -19.87 -13.79 -9.88
CA TYR A 134 -19.60 -13.13 -8.59
C TYR A 134 -19.16 -11.67 -8.82
N LEU A 135 -18.27 -11.45 -9.78
CA LEU A 135 -17.80 -10.10 -10.13
C LEU A 135 -18.97 -9.19 -10.56
N LYS A 136 -19.92 -9.70 -11.35
CA LYS A 136 -21.15 -8.97 -11.70
C LYS A 136 -21.95 -8.51 -10.48
N LYS A 137 -22.11 -9.40 -9.48
CA LYS A 137 -22.80 -9.07 -8.23
C LYS A 137 -22.01 -8.04 -7.42
N ILE A 138 -20.69 -8.18 -7.33
CA ILE A 138 -19.82 -7.22 -6.66
C ILE A 138 -19.92 -5.84 -7.31
N VAL A 139 -19.76 -5.74 -8.63
CA VAL A 139 -19.85 -4.47 -9.37
C VAL A 139 -21.24 -3.83 -9.19
N SER A 140 -22.30 -4.63 -9.25
CA SER A 140 -23.66 -4.14 -8.99
C SER A 140 -23.81 -3.55 -7.59
N ILE A 141 -23.30 -4.23 -6.55
CA ILE A 141 -23.35 -3.73 -5.18
C ILE A 141 -22.53 -2.44 -5.02
N ASN A 142 -21.35 -2.37 -5.64
CA ASN A 142 -20.54 -1.15 -5.61
C ASN A 142 -21.24 0.02 -6.29
N LYS A 143 -21.97 -0.21 -7.40
CA LYS A 143 -22.81 0.82 -8.02
C LYS A 143 -23.90 1.32 -7.07
N GLU A 144 -24.60 0.41 -6.39
CA GLU A 144 -25.56 0.79 -5.34
C GLU A 144 -24.88 1.63 -4.23
N MET A 145 -23.66 1.29 -3.82
CA MET A 145 -22.91 2.05 -2.80
C MET A 145 -22.46 3.43 -3.30
N ILE A 146 -22.00 3.52 -4.56
CA ILE A 146 -21.63 4.79 -5.21
C ILE A 146 -22.81 5.75 -5.23
N GLU A 147 -24.02 5.28 -5.59
CA GLU A 147 -25.23 6.11 -5.56
C GLU A 147 -25.55 6.66 -4.16
N LYS A 148 -25.29 5.87 -3.11
CA LYS A 148 -25.50 6.31 -1.72
C LYS A 148 -24.43 7.30 -1.25
N TRP A 149 -23.18 7.08 -1.62
CA TRP A 149 -22.10 7.99 -1.27
C TRP A 149 -22.21 9.34 -1.99
N GLY A 150 -22.58 9.31 -3.27
CA GLY A 150 -22.47 10.43 -4.19
C GLY A 150 -21.03 10.60 -4.70
N TYR A 151 -20.89 11.37 -5.76
CA TYR A 151 -19.63 11.75 -6.38
C TYR A 151 -19.79 13.14 -7.01
N ASP A 152 -18.69 13.84 -7.23
CA ASP A 152 -18.70 15.21 -7.76
C ASP A 152 -18.59 15.20 -9.28
N GLU A 153 -17.63 14.45 -9.85
CA GLU A 153 -17.38 14.46 -11.30
C GLU A 153 -17.67 13.13 -12.01
N GLU A 154 -17.26 12.00 -11.44
CA GLU A 154 -17.47 10.67 -12.04
C GLU A 154 -17.74 9.56 -11.01
N PRO A 155 -18.55 8.53 -11.32
CA PRO A 155 -18.92 7.47 -10.38
C PRO A 155 -17.73 6.80 -9.67
N TYR A 156 -16.64 6.53 -10.41
CA TYR A 156 -15.45 5.89 -9.88
C TYR A 156 -14.77 6.69 -8.75
N GLU A 157 -14.97 8.01 -8.70
CA GLU A 157 -14.45 8.89 -7.64
C GLU A 157 -14.89 8.45 -6.25
N ALA A 158 -16.14 8.00 -6.09
CA ALA A 158 -16.66 7.58 -4.80
C ALA A 158 -15.89 6.39 -4.22
N LEU A 159 -15.33 5.53 -5.07
CA LEU A 159 -14.50 4.38 -4.69
C LEU A 159 -13.09 4.83 -4.30
N VAL A 160 -12.45 5.66 -5.13
CA VAL A 160 -11.12 6.23 -4.86
C VAL A 160 -11.10 7.01 -3.54
N LYS A 161 -12.16 7.79 -3.26
CA LYS A 161 -12.30 8.59 -2.03
C LYS A 161 -12.30 7.76 -0.73
N GLY A 162 -12.49 6.45 -0.83
CA GLY A 162 -12.33 5.52 0.29
C GLY A 162 -10.88 5.29 0.72
N TYR A 163 -9.92 5.55 -0.18
CA TYR A 163 -8.49 5.30 0.02
C TYR A 163 -7.65 6.57 -0.08
N GLU A 164 -8.02 7.48 -0.97
CA GLU A 164 -7.42 8.81 -1.16
C GLU A 164 -8.50 9.88 -1.19
N ILE A 165 -8.63 10.63 -0.09
CA ILE A 165 -9.77 11.53 0.11
C ILE A 165 -9.74 12.77 -0.80
N ASP A 166 -8.56 13.25 -1.16
CA ASP A 166 -8.35 14.58 -1.77
C ASP A 166 -7.78 14.52 -3.19
N ILE A 167 -7.59 13.32 -3.75
CA ILE A 167 -7.10 13.11 -5.10
C ILE A 167 -8.21 12.48 -5.95
N THR A 168 -8.67 13.22 -6.95
CA THR A 168 -9.73 12.76 -7.86
C THR A 168 -9.18 11.83 -8.95
N PRO A 169 -10.02 10.96 -9.55
CA PRO A 169 -9.62 10.17 -10.71
C PRO A 169 -9.09 11.00 -11.89
N LYS A 170 -9.64 12.19 -12.15
CA LYS A 170 -9.13 13.07 -13.22
C LYS A 170 -7.74 13.62 -12.91
N GLU A 171 -7.43 13.91 -11.66
CA GLU A 171 -6.07 14.28 -11.26
C GLU A 171 -5.11 13.09 -11.39
N ILE A 172 -5.53 11.89 -11.00
CA ILE A 172 -4.77 10.66 -11.21
C ILE A 172 -4.48 10.46 -12.70
N GLU A 173 -5.47 10.61 -13.58
CA GLU A 173 -5.31 10.50 -15.03
C GLU A 173 -4.32 11.51 -15.60
N LYS A 174 -4.35 12.77 -15.13
CA LYS A 174 -3.38 13.81 -15.53
C LYS A 174 -1.94 13.46 -15.13
N ILE A 175 -1.76 12.72 -14.05
CA ILE A 175 -0.44 12.24 -13.59
C ILE A 175 -0.04 10.96 -14.35
N PHE A 176 -0.96 10.02 -14.52
CA PHE A 176 -0.70 8.68 -15.05
C PHE A 176 -0.48 8.68 -16.56
N SER A 177 -1.17 9.54 -17.32
CA SER A 177 -1.01 9.62 -18.78
C SER A 177 0.42 9.94 -19.22
N PRO A 178 1.04 11.06 -18.77
CA PRO A 178 2.44 11.34 -19.11
C PRO A 178 3.42 10.33 -18.52
N LEU A 179 3.13 9.77 -17.33
CA LEU A 179 3.94 8.70 -16.75
C LEU A 179 3.96 7.47 -17.66
N LYS A 180 2.79 7.00 -18.14
CA LYS A 180 2.66 5.86 -19.05
C LYS A 180 3.54 6.05 -20.29
N GLU A 181 3.39 7.18 -20.96
CA GLU A 181 4.11 7.47 -22.21
C GLU A 181 5.62 7.49 -22.00
N ASN A 182 6.10 8.10 -20.91
CA ASN A 182 7.53 8.15 -20.61
C ASN A 182 8.10 6.77 -20.25
N LEU A 183 7.40 5.97 -19.44
CA LEU A 183 7.86 4.63 -19.09
C LEU A 183 7.93 3.71 -20.31
N ILE A 184 6.95 3.77 -21.23
CA ILE A 184 7.01 3.03 -22.48
C ILE A 184 8.23 3.45 -23.31
N LYS A 185 8.50 4.76 -23.44
CA LYS A 185 9.69 5.27 -24.15
C LYS A 185 10.99 4.78 -23.51
N ILE A 186 11.07 4.80 -22.18
CA ILE A 186 12.23 4.30 -21.42
C ILE A 186 12.43 2.80 -21.68
N ILE A 187 11.37 1.99 -21.59
CA ILE A 187 11.44 0.56 -21.87
C ILE A 187 11.97 0.30 -23.28
N GLN A 188 11.46 1.01 -24.30
CA GLN A 188 11.94 0.86 -25.68
C GLN A 188 13.40 1.26 -25.85
N LYS A 189 13.87 2.31 -25.16
CA LYS A 189 15.27 2.77 -25.20
C LYS A 189 16.28 1.71 -24.72
N TYR A 190 15.90 0.92 -23.72
CA TYR A 190 16.76 -0.13 -23.14
C TYR A 190 16.41 -1.54 -23.64
N LYS A 191 15.41 -1.67 -24.51
CA LYS A 191 14.99 -2.95 -25.09
C LYS A 191 16.16 -3.62 -25.83
N GLY A 192 16.40 -4.89 -25.51
CA GLY A 192 17.47 -5.69 -26.11
C GLY A 192 18.86 -5.41 -25.57
N LYS A 193 19.03 -4.46 -24.64
CA LYS A 193 20.30 -4.31 -23.90
C LYS A 193 20.40 -5.39 -22.82
N GLU A 194 21.58 -5.97 -22.69
CA GLU A 194 21.83 -7.04 -21.73
C GLU A 194 22.44 -6.52 -20.43
N VAL A 195 22.10 -7.18 -19.33
CA VAL A 195 22.79 -7.09 -18.05
C VAL A 195 23.49 -8.42 -17.76
N PRO A 196 24.53 -8.45 -16.91
CA PRO A 196 25.16 -9.70 -16.50
C PRO A 196 24.13 -10.73 -16.03
N LYS A 197 24.20 -11.94 -16.60
CA LYS A 197 23.34 -13.05 -16.18
C LYS A 197 23.89 -13.61 -14.87
N ILE A 198 23.12 -13.43 -13.80
CA ILE A 198 23.41 -13.98 -12.48
C ILE A 198 22.26 -14.90 -12.13
N GLU A 199 22.59 -16.12 -11.74
CA GLU A 199 21.62 -17.17 -11.39
C GLU A 199 21.32 -17.13 -9.88
N ILE A 200 20.91 -15.96 -9.37
CA ILE A 200 20.59 -15.76 -7.94
C ILE A 200 19.46 -16.69 -7.52
N ASP A 201 18.51 -16.93 -8.40
CA ASP A 201 17.40 -17.87 -8.26
C ASP A 201 17.84 -19.32 -8.06
N LYS A 202 19.05 -19.68 -8.50
CA LYS A 202 19.63 -21.01 -8.29
C LYS A 202 20.47 -21.14 -7.03
N ILE A 203 20.80 -20.03 -6.36
CA ILE A 203 21.52 -20.05 -5.09
C ILE A 203 20.62 -20.67 -4.03
N LYS A 204 21.03 -21.82 -3.51
CA LYS A 204 20.38 -22.42 -2.35
C LYS A 204 20.78 -21.63 -1.11
N PHE A 205 19.80 -21.33 -0.26
CA PHE A 205 20.04 -20.63 0.99
C PHE A 205 19.42 -21.38 2.17
N ASP A 206 20.08 -21.28 3.32
CA ASP A 206 19.51 -21.67 4.60
C ASP A 206 18.53 -20.57 5.03
N THR A 207 17.25 -20.92 5.20
CA THR A 207 16.20 -20.00 5.61
C THR A 207 16.54 -19.30 6.93
N GLN A 208 17.16 -19.98 7.89
CA GLN A 208 17.52 -19.38 9.18
C GLN A 208 18.62 -18.31 9.02
N LYS A 209 19.60 -18.55 8.13
CA LYS A 209 20.64 -17.56 7.84
C LYS A 209 20.08 -16.33 7.10
N LEU A 210 19.17 -16.55 6.14
CA LEU A 210 18.50 -15.44 5.45
C LEU A 210 17.58 -14.65 6.40
N GLU A 211 16.89 -15.32 7.32
CA GLU A 211 16.10 -14.68 8.37
C GLU A 211 16.99 -13.85 9.31
N GLN A 212 18.14 -14.37 9.73
CA GLN A 212 19.13 -13.62 10.53
C GLN A 212 19.59 -12.35 9.80
N PHE A 213 19.86 -12.45 8.50
CA PHE A 213 20.21 -11.29 7.68
C PHE A 213 19.05 -10.27 7.62
N CYS A 214 17.80 -10.72 7.39
CA CYS A 214 16.63 -9.83 7.37
C CYS A 214 16.43 -9.12 8.72
N LYS A 215 16.60 -9.84 9.85
CA LYS A 215 16.56 -9.26 11.20
C LYS A 215 17.69 -8.26 11.43
N PHE A 216 18.88 -8.55 10.90
CA PHE A 216 20.01 -7.60 10.91
C PHE A 216 19.68 -6.32 10.14
N LEU A 217 19.07 -6.41 8.95
CA LEU A 217 18.63 -5.23 8.19
C LEU A 217 17.68 -4.36 9.03
N ILE A 218 16.65 -4.96 9.60
CA ILE A 218 15.66 -4.28 10.45
C ILE A 218 16.37 -3.54 11.59
N LYS A 219 17.21 -4.25 12.36
CA LYS A 219 17.90 -3.66 13.51
C LYS A 219 18.86 -2.55 13.09
N LYS A 220 19.60 -2.74 12.00
CA LYS A 220 20.60 -1.77 11.52
C LYS A 220 19.97 -0.49 10.96
N ILE A 221 18.85 -0.62 10.25
CA ILE A 221 18.14 0.53 9.67
C ILE A 221 17.37 1.29 10.74
N SER A 222 16.55 0.59 11.53
CA SER A 222 15.59 1.24 12.44
C SER A 222 16.15 1.53 13.83
N ASN A 223 17.09 0.72 14.31
CA ASN A 223 17.46 0.60 15.72
C ASN A 223 16.27 0.27 16.65
N LEU A 224 15.18 -0.27 16.12
CA LEU A 224 13.96 -0.65 16.87
C LEU A 224 13.88 -2.15 17.08
N GLU A 225 13.07 -2.55 18.06
CA GLU A 225 12.68 -3.95 18.30
C GLU A 225 11.42 -4.26 17.50
N ILE A 226 11.55 -4.44 16.19
CA ILE A 226 10.45 -4.83 15.30
C ILE A 226 10.52 -6.34 15.09
N ARG A 227 9.39 -7.01 15.35
CA ARG A 227 9.25 -8.45 15.13
C ARG A 227 9.08 -8.75 13.64
N LEU A 228 9.81 -9.76 13.15
CA LEU A 228 9.73 -10.31 11.80
C LEU A 228 9.28 -11.76 11.84
N ASP A 229 8.27 -12.11 11.04
CA ASP A 229 7.76 -13.49 10.92
C ASP A 229 7.54 -13.94 9.47
N PRO A 230 7.62 -15.24 9.18
CA PRO A 230 7.26 -15.77 7.88
C PRO A 230 5.74 -15.75 7.63
N THR A 231 5.33 -15.46 6.40
CA THR A 231 3.95 -15.63 5.92
C THR A 231 3.91 -15.90 4.41
N SER A 232 2.71 -16.19 3.86
CA SER A 232 2.51 -16.40 2.42
C SER A 232 2.45 -15.09 1.62
N HIS A 233 1.91 -14.03 2.23
CA HIS A 233 1.79 -12.69 1.64
C HIS A 233 2.28 -11.66 2.65
N PRO A 234 3.48 -11.09 2.47
CA PRO A 234 4.05 -10.09 3.37
C PRO A 234 3.09 -8.94 3.67
N PHE A 235 3.13 -8.46 4.91
CA PHE A 235 2.40 -7.30 5.41
C PHE A 235 3.02 -6.77 6.70
N ALA A 236 2.80 -5.48 6.97
CA ALA A 236 3.02 -4.82 8.24
C ALA A 236 1.69 -4.61 8.99
N THR A 237 1.73 -4.67 10.30
CA THR A 237 0.56 -4.39 11.15
C THR A 237 0.96 -3.73 12.46
N THR A 238 0.14 -2.78 12.88
CA THR A 238 0.23 -2.12 14.17
C THR A 238 -0.73 -2.80 15.14
N ILE A 239 -0.19 -3.43 16.19
CA ILE A 239 -0.99 -3.98 17.27
C ILE A 239 -1.30 -2.87 18.28
N SER A 240 -0.29 -2.13 18.73
CA SER A 240 -0.44 -1.01 19.66
C SER A 240 0.67 0.01 19.41
N PRO A 241 0.65 1.19 20.05
CA PRO A 241 1.84 2.03 20.10
C PRO A 241 3.02 1.17 20.57
N PHE A 242 4.10 1.17 19.78
CA PHE A 242 5.33 0.39 20.00
C PHE A 242 5.28 -1.13 19.74
N ASP A 243 4.13 -1.75 19.42
CA ASP A 243 4.06 -3.15 18.94
C ASP A 243 3.76 -3.15 17.45
N ILE A 244 4.83 -3.05 16.66
CA ILE A 244 4.82 -3.11 15.21
C ILE A 244 5.37 -4.46 14.79
N ARG A 245 4.59 -5.17 13.97
CA ARG A 245 4.96 -6.48 13.45
C ARG A 245 5.00 -6.41 11.94
N ILE A 246 6.05 -6.96 11.38
CA ILE A 246 6.20 -7.11 9.94
C ILE A 246 6.38 -8.58 9.61
N THR A 247 6.03 -8.95 8.39
CA THR A 247 6.15 -10.32 7.92
C THR A 247 6.89 -10.36 6.59
N THR A 248 7.48 -11.50 6.25
CA THR A 248 8.16 -11.69 4.97
C THR A 248 7.95 -13.11 4.44
N ARG A 249 8.40 -13.38 3.22
CA ARG A 249 8.32 -14.70 2.59
C ARG A 249 9.69 -15.14 2.10
N TYR A 250 10.10 -16.33 2.51
CA TYR A 250 11.41 -16.91 2.19
C TYR A 250 11.38 -17.87 0.98
N ASN A 251 10.75 -17.45 -0.12
CA ASN A 251 10.73 -18.24 -1.37
C ASN A 251 11.94 -17.96 -2.27
N SER A 252 12.50 -16.75 -2.22
CA SER A 252 13.77 -16.39 -2.85
C SER A 252 14.51 -15.36 -2.00
N ILE A 253 15.81 -15.24 -2.22
CA ILE A 253 16.68 -14.29 -1.50
C ILE A 253 16.20 -12.86 -1.72
N GLU A 254 15.93 -12.48 -2.98
CA GLU A 254 15.42 -11.16 -3.33
C GLU A 254 14.04 -10.88 -2.72
N SER A 255 13.11 -11.84 -2.82
CA SER A 255 11.75 -11.65 -2.28
C SER A 255 11.79 -11.47 -0.76
N ALA A 256 12.65 -12.19 -0.04
CA ALA A 256 12.77 -12.05 1.41
C ALA A 256 13.37 -10.71 1.80
N ILE A 257 14.45 -10.28 1.13
CA ILE A 257 15.16 -9.03 1.44
C ILE A 257 14.28 -7.83 1.10
N PHE A 258 13.82 -7.72 -0.15
CA PHE A 258 13.03 -6.56 -0.58
C PHE A 258 11.64 -6.56 0.06
N GLY A 259 11.03 -7.72 0.27
CA GLY A 259 9.80 -7.83 1.07
C GLY A 259 9.99 -7.32 2.50
N THR A 260 11.10 -7.70 3.17
CA THR A 260 11.41 -7.18 4.52
C THR A 260 11.60 -5.66 4.52
N LEU A 261 12.32 -5.11 3.55
CA LEU A 261 12.54 -3.66 3.45
C LEU A 261 11.24 -2.90 3.14
N HIS A 262 10.38 -3.47 2.30
CA HIS A 262 9.06 -2.93 1.99
C HIS A 262 8.21 -2.83 3.26
N GLU A 263 8.03 -3.95 3.98
CA GLU A 263 7.23 -3.96 5.20
C GLU A 263 7.88 -3.16 6.33
N LEU A 264 9.21 -3.08 6.39
CA LEU A 264 9.90 -2.20 7.32
C LEU A 264 9.56 -0.73 7.08
N GLY A 265 9.46 -0.28 5.82
CA GLY A 265 9.07 1.09 5.51
C GLY A 265 7.66 1.42 6.01
N HIS A 266 6.71 0.48 5.86
CA HIS A 266 5.39 0.59 6.48
C HIS A 266 5.48 0.62 8.02
N GLY A 267 6.22 -0.32 8.61
CA GLY A 267 6.36 -0.41 10.06
C GLY A 267 7.02 0.82 10.70
N LEU A 268 7.99 1.43 10.02
CA LEU A 268 8.63 2.67 10.46
C LEU A 268 7.64 3.83 10.47
N TYR A 269 6.83 3.97 9.42
CA TYR A 269 5.82 5.01 9.38
C TYR A 269 4.86 4.87 10.58
N ASP A 270 4.29 3.69 10.75
CA ASP A 270 3.35 3.39 11.83
C ASP A 270 3.96 3.55 13.23
N TYR A 271 5.21 3.13 13.43
CA TYR A 271 5.91 3.25 14.71
C TYR A 271 6.04 4.71 15.17
N TYR A 272 6.35 5.61 14.23
CA TYR A 272 6.62 7.01 14.53
C TYR A 272 5.39 7.92 14.47
N LEU A 273 4.22 7.41 14.09
CA LEU A 273 2.97 8.14 14.24
C LEU A 273 2.78 8.56 15.72
N PRO A 274 2.09 9.69 16.01
CA PRO A 274 1.91 10.19 17.37
C PRO A 274 0.85 9.40 18.17
N SER A 275 0.67 8.11 17.85
CA SER A 275 -0.33 7.19 18.43
C SER A 275 -0.10 6.95 19.92
N SER A 276 1.15 6.98 20.39
CA SER A 276 1.46 6.90 21.83
C SER A 276 0.88 8.05 22.65
N LYS A 277 0.67 9.22 22.04
CA LYS A 277 0.10 10.41 22.71
C LYS A 277 -1.41 10.54 22.49
N TYR A 278 -1.89 10.07 21.34
CA TYR A 278 -3.26 10.33 20.87
C TYR A 278 -3.96 9.04 20.42
N PHE A 279 -3.70 7.92 21.09
CA PHE A 279 -4.25 6.62 20.73
C PHE A 279 -5.77 6.66 20.54
N GLY A 280 -6.25 6.08 19.44
CA GLY A 280 -7.67 6.09 19.04
C GLY A 280 -8.19 7.42 18.51
N GLN A 281 -7.33 8.42 18.32
CA GLN A 281 -7.70 9.69 17.70
C GLN A 281 -7.26 9.71 16.23
N PRO A 282 -8.11 10.17 15.29
CA PRO A 282 -7.76 10.24 13.88
C PRO A 282 -6.45 10.97 13.59
N VAL A 283 -6.11 12.04 14.33
CA VAL A 283 -4.85 12.79 14.17
C VAL A 283 -3.61 11.90 14.25
N SER A 284 -3.70 10.76 14.93
CA SER A 284 -2.58 9.84 15.14
C SER A 284 -2.50 8.68 14.17
N ASN A 285 -3.44 8.60 13.24
CA ASN A 285 -3.47 7.55 12.22
C ASN A 285 -2.63 7.97 11.01
N SER A 286 -2.34 7.02 10.13
CA SER A 286 -1.74 7.29 8.83
C SER A 286 -2.67 8.14 7.94
N ILE A 287 -2.06 8.91 7.04
CA ILE A 287 -2.77 9.88 6.18
C ILE A 287 -3.67 9.17 5.18
N SER A 288 -3.06 8.28 4.40
CA SER A 288 -3.66 7.58 3.28
C SER A 288 -2.79 6.41 2.86
N LEU A 289 -3.33 5.54 1.99
CA LEU A 289 -2.57 4.41 1.46
C LEU A 289 -1.39 4.86 0.59
N SER A 290 -1.48 5.97 -0.16
CA SER A 290 -0.36 6.41 -1.00
C SER A 290 0.79 6.95 -0.17
N ILE A 291 0.53 7.67 0.92
CA ILE A 291 1.60 8.05 1.84
C ILE A 291 2.19 6.79 2.48
N HIS A 292 1.37 5.84 2.89
CA HIS A 292 1.85 4.58 3.49
C HIS A 292 2.76 3.80 2.53
N GLU A 293 2.32 3.61 1.28
CA GLU A 293 3.09 2.96 0.22
C GLU A 293 4.34 3.75 -0.17
N SER A 294 4.31 5.08 -0.11
CA SER A 294 5.51 5.86 -0.38
C SER A 294 6.65 5.53 0.59
N GLN A 295 6.33 5.16 1.84
CA GLN A 295 7.33 4.79 2.82
C GLN A 295 7.87 3.38 2.58
N SER A 296 7.01 2.41 2.24
CA SER A 296 7.48 1.07 1.87
C SER A 296 8.37 1.11 0.63
N ARG A 297 7.95 1.84 -0.41
CA ARG A 297 8.73 2.01 -1.65
C ARG A 297 10.00 2.82 -1.46
N PHE A 298 10.01 3.77 -0.53
CA PHE A 298 11.24 4.49 -0.19
C PHE A 298 12.30 3.53 0.36
N PHE A 299 11.96 2.69 1.34
CA PHE A 299 12.92 1.75 1.92
C PHE A 299 13.23 0.55 1.02
N GLU A 300 12.24 0.01 0.30
CA GLU A 300 12.45 -1.09 -0.64
C GLU A 300 13.35 -0.66 -1.82
N ASN A 301 12.98 0.43 -2.49
CA ASN A 301 13.51 0.76 -3.82
C ASN A 301 14.53 1.89 -3.80
N ILE A 302 14.15 3.05 -3.25
CA ILE A 302 15.05 4.23 -3.21
C ILE A 302 16.31 3.88 -2.40
N ILE A 303 16.13 3.24 -1.24
CA ILE A 303 17.21 2.82 -0.36
C ILE A 303 17.69 1.42 -0.73
N GLY A 304 16.82 0.40 -0.59
CA GLY A 304 17.18 -1.01 -0.64
C GLY A 304 17.74 -1.50 -1.97
N ARG A 305 17.45 -0.81 -3.08
CA ARG A 305 17.99 -1.13 -4.40
C ARG A 305 19.07 -0.16 -4.87
N SER A 306 19.56 0.73 -4.00
CA SER A 306 20.64 1.68 -4.31
C SER A 306 22.03 1.06 -4.15
N ARG A 307 23.01 1.59 -4.89
CA ARG A 307 24.42 1.25 -4.70
C ARG A 307 24.90 1.53 -3.27
N ASN A 308 24.56 2.70 -2.72
CA ASN A 308 24.99 3.11 -1.39
C ASN A 308 24.59 2.09 -0.30
N PHE A 309 23.40 1.50 -0.43
CA PHE A 309 22.95 0.42 0.45
C PHE A 309 23.83 -0.82 0.32
N TRP A 310 24.05 -1.29 -0.89
CA TRP A 310 24.77 -2.54 -1.11
C TRP A 310 26.28 -2.44 -0.81
N GLU A 311 26.91 -1.28 -0.90
CA GLU A 311 28.33 -1.13 -0.51
C GLU A 311 28.61 -1.56 0.95
N PHE A 312 27.64 -1.36 1.84
CA PHE A 312 27.66 -1.86 3.21
C PHE A 312 27.09 -3.27 3.32
N PHE A 313 25.82 -3.44 2.91
CA PHE A 313 25.06 -4.66 3.21
C PHE A 313 25.47 -5.87 2.38
N TYR A 314 26.14 -5.70 1.23
CA TYR A 314 26.64 -6.82 0.44
C TYR A 314 27.70 -7.60 1.22
N ARG A 315 28.58 -6.90 1.95
CA ARG A 315 29.58 -7.55 2.80
C ARG A 315 28.91 -8.37 3.90
N GLU A 316 27.86 -7.85 4.51
CA GLU A 316 27.10 -8.57 5.54
C GLU A 316 26.32 -9.75 4.95
N LEU A 317 25.73 -9.60 3.76
CA LEU A 317 25.05 -10.69 3.05
C LEU A 317 25.99 -11.87 2.80
N THR A 318 27.23 -11.62 2.37
CA THR A 318 28.22 -12.69 2.09
C THR A 318 28.63 -13.50 3.33
N LYS A 319 28.40 -12.97 4.54
CA LYS A 319 28.63 -13.72 5.80
C LYS A 319 27.51 -14.71 6.09
N HIS A 320 26.32 -14.47 5.56
CA HIS A 320 25.14 -15.30 5.75
C HIS A 320 24.94 -16.28 4.58
N ILE A 321 25.25 -15.86 3.36
CA ILE A 321 25.09 -16.64 2.12
C ILE A 321 26.40 -16.57 1.33
N GLU A 322 27.22 -17.62 1.42
CA GLU A 322 28.60 -17.61 0.92
C GLU A 322 28.71 -17.50 -0.60
N ASP A 323 27.73 -18.01 -1.36
CA ASP A 323 27.70 -17.93 -2.82
C ASP A 323 27.81 -16.50 -3.36
N PHE A 324 27.35 -15.49 -2.60
CA PHE A 324 27.49 -14.09 -2.97
C PHE A 324 28.94 -13.60 -3.01
N LYS A 325 29.89 -14.32 -2.40
CA LYS A 325 31.34 -14.02 -2.52
C LYS A 325 31.83 -14.19 -3.97
N ASN A 326 31.16 -15.03 -4.76
CA ASN A 326 31.50 -15.31 -6.15
C ASN A 326 30.82 -14.35 -7.14
N ILE A 327 29.94 -13.47 -6.65
CA ILE A 327 29.21 -12.49 -7.45
C ILE A 327 29.84 -11.11 -7.21
N LYS A 328 30.13 -10.38 -8.29
CA LYS A 328 30.57 -8.99 -8.16
C LYS A 328 29.39 -8.11 -7.76
N ILE A 329 29.62 -7.20 -6.81
CA ILE A 329 28.59 -6.27 -6.34
C ILE A 329 27.97 -5.46 -7.49
N ASP A 330 28.77 -5.04 -8.47
CA ASP A 330 28.29 -4.28 -9.64
C ASP A 330 27.30 -5.10 -10.48
N ASP A 331 27.60 -6.37 -10.71
CA ASP A 331 26.72 -7.26 -11.46
C ASP A 331 25.42 -7.46 -10.67
N PHE A 332 25.52 -7.65 -9.36
CA PHE A 332 24.35 -7.79 -8.48
C PHE A 332 23.46 -6.53 -8.50
N ILE A 333 24.04 -5.33 -8.40
CA ILE A 333 23.31 -4.06 -8.48
C ILE A 333 22.62 -3.92 -9.85
N LYS A 334 23.28 -4.32 -10.94
CA LYS A 334 22.66 -4.33 -12.27
C LYS A 334 21.51 -5.33 -12.35
N HIS A 335 21.66 -6.50 -11.74
CA HIS A 335 20.64 -7.55 -11.74
C HIS A 335 19.34 -7.12 -11.05
N ILE A 336 19.43 -6.58 -9.83
CA ILE A 336 18.26 -6.21 -9.03
C ILE A 336 17.51 -4.98 -9.56
N ASN A 337 18.09 -4.28 -10.53
CA ASN A 337 17.60 -3.01 -11.10
C ASN A 337 17.32 -3.07 -12.61
N LYS A 338 17.42 -4.25 -13.22
CA LYS A 338 17.12 -4.45 -14.64
C LYS A 338 15.62 -4.29 -14.90
N ILE A 339 15.29 -3.90 -16.13
CA ILE A 339 13.93 -3.96 -16.63
C ILE A 339 13.56 -5.44 -16.87
N ASP A 340 12.41 -5.85 -16.34
CA ASP A 340 11.86 -7.20 -16.47
C ASP A 340 10.38 -7.11 -16.81
N LEU A 341 10.03 -7.41 -18.06
CA LEU A 341 8.67 -7.30 -18.60
C LEU A 341 7.79 -8.47 -18.17
N LYS A 342 7.70 -8.74 -16.88
CA LYS A 342 6.87 -9.82 -16.32
C LYS A 342 5.38 -9.49 -16.40
N PRO A 343 4.51 -10.49 -16.59
CA PRO A 343 3.06 -10.27 -16.64
C PRO A 343 2.43 -10.05 -15.26
N ILE A 344 3.10 -10.48 -14.19
CA ILE A 344 2.60 -10.44 -12.82
C ILE A 344 3.05 -9.15 -12.14
N ARG A 345 2.10 -8.30 -11.76
CA ARG A 345 2.34 -6.99 -11.13
C ARG A 345 3.25 -7.07 -9.89
N THR A 346 3.00 -8.04 -9.00
CA THR A 346 3.79 -8.18 -7.75
C THR A 346 5.22 -8.65 -7.98
N GLU A 347 5.56 -9.05 -9.20
CA GLU A 347 6.89 -9.50 -9.61
C GLU A 347 7.55 -8.54 -10.60
N ALA A 348 6.84 -7.46 -10.96
CA ALA A 348 7.31 -6.46 -11.92
C ALA A 348 8.44 -5.61 -11.32
N ASP A 349 9.38 -5.20 -12.17
CA ASP A 349 10.44 -4.27 -11.78
C ASP A 349 9.91 -2.84 -11.59
N GLU A 350 10.73 -1.95 -11.03
CA GLU A 350 10.33 -0.57 -10.73
C GLU A 350 9.87 0.22 -11.97
N THR A 351 10.43 -0.08 -13.15
CA THR A 351 10.10 0.61 -14.40
C THR A 351 8.73 0.19 -14.91
N THR A 352 8.40 -1.10 -14.79
CA THR A 352 7.20 -1.69 -15.41
C THR A 352 6.01 -1.75 -14.45
N TYR A 353 6.24 -1.78 -13.13
CA TYR A 353 5.21 -1.88 -12.10
C TYR A 353 4.08 -0.87 -12.27
N ASN A 354 4.42 0.41 -12.51
CA ASN A 354 3.42 1.47 -12.63
C ASN A 354 2.51 1.29 -13.87
N LEU A 355 2.98 0.65 -14.95
CA LEU A 355 2.14 0.34 -16.11
C LEU A 355 1.04 -0.68 -15.76
N HIS A 356 1.33 -1.66 -14.89
CA HIS A 356 0.31 -2.60 -14.40
C HIS A 356 -0.79 -1.88 -13.62
N ILE A 357 -0.44 -0.89 -12.81
CA ILE A 357 -1.40 -0.10 -12.04
C ILE A 357 -2.24 0.79 -12.95
N ILE A 358 -1.62 1.49 -13.90
CA ILE A 358 -2.31 2.35 -14.87
C ILE A 358 -3.32 1.54 -15.67
N LEU A 359 -2.97 0.32 -16.09
CA LEU A 359 -3.88 -0.61 -16.76
C LEU A 359 -5.14 -0.87 -15.92
N ARG A 360 -4.97 -1.20 -14.63
CA ARG A 360 -6.10 -1.49 -13.72
C ARG A 360 -6.96 -0.26 -13.47
N PHE A 361 -6.33 0.88 -13.21
CA PHE A 361 -7.02 2.16 -13.03
C PHE A 361 -7.91 2.49 -14.24
N ASN A 362 -7.39 2.34 -15.46
CA ASN A 362 -8.15 2.61 -16.67
C ASN A 362 -9.31 1.61 -16.87
N ILE A 363 -9.09 0.32 -16.57
CA ILE A 363 -10.17 -0.67 -16.65
C ILE A 363 -11.26 -0.41 -15.60
N GLU A 364 -10.89 -0.06 -14.36
CA GLU A 364 -11.87 0.24 -13.32
C GLU A 364 -12.73 1.46 -13.68
N ARG A 365 -12.12 2.52 -14.24
CA ARG A 365 -12.89 3.66 -14.78
C ARG A 365 -13.89 3.22 -15.85
N LYS A 366 -13.50 2.34 -16.78
CA LYS A 366 -14.44 1.78 -17.78
C LYS A 366 -15.58 0.97 -17.13
N ILE A 367 -15.30 0.18 -16.09
CA ILE A 367 -16.32 -0.60 -15.37
C ILE A 367 -17.40 0.30 -14.75
N PHE A 368 -16.99 1.39 -14.09
CA PHE A 368 -17.89 2.21 -13.29
C PHE A 368 -18.43 3.45 -14.02
N ASN A 369 -17.68 4.02 -14.95
CA ASN A 369 -18.10 5.23 -15.69
C ASN A 369 -18.78 4.87 -17.02
N GLU A 370 -18.39 3.78 -17.68
CA GLU A 370 -18.83 3.44 -19.05
C GLU A 370 -19.73 2.20 -19.12
N ASN A 371 -19.98 1.50 -18.02
CA ASN A 371 -20.85 0.32 -17.95
C ASN A 371 -20.49 -0.79 -18.96
N ILE A 372 -19.19 -1.03 -19.19
CA ILE A 372 -18.73 -2.10 -20.10
C ILE A 372 -19.29 -3.48 -19.73
N ARG A 373 -19.37 -4.37 -20.72
CA ARG A 373 -19.77 -5.77 -20.49
C ARG A 373 -18.64 -6.51 -19.79
N LEU A 374 -18.88 -7.00 -18.56
CA LEU A 374 -17.83 -7.63 -17.76
C LEU A 374 -17.30 -8.94 -18.38
N GLU A 375 -18.05 -9.55 -19.29
CA GLU A 375 -17.63 -10.68 -20.12
C GLU A 375 -16.39 -10.38 -20.97
N GLU A 376 -16.24 -9.11 -21.39
CA GLU A 376 -15.17 -8.64 -22.28
C GLU A 376 -13.91 -8.23 -21.51
N LEU A 377 -13.92 -8.31 -20.17
CA LEU A 377 -12.76 -7.94 -19.36
C LEU A 377 -11.47 -8.69 -19.72
N PRO A 378 -11.47 -10.01 -20.02
CA PRO A 378 -10.25 -10.69 -20.47
C PRO A 378 -9.69 -10.10 -21.76
N GLU A 379 -10.54 -9.76 -22.73
CA GLU A 379 -10.12 -9.19 -24.02
C GLU A 379 -9.61 -7.76 -23.84
N LEU A 380 -10.36 -6.92 -23.13
CA LEU A 380 -9.95 -5.56 -22.79
C LEU A 380 -8.62 -5.54 -22.04
N TRP A 381 -8.43 -6.46 -21.08
CA TRP A 381 -7.17 -6.62 -20.37
C TRP A 381 -6.04 -6.96 -21.32
N ASN A 382 -6.23 -7.97 -22.16
CA ASN A 382 -5.19 -8.48 -23.07
C ASN A 382 -4.76 -7.43 -24.09
N GLU A 383 -5.71 -6.69 -24.68
CA GLU A 383 -5.40 -5.61 -25.62
C GLU A 383 -4.66 -4.46 -24.93
N THR A 384 -5.12 -4.03 -23.75
CA THR A 384 -4.43 -2.97 -22.99
C THR A 384 -3.04 -3.42 -22.54
N PHE A 385 -2.89 -4.68 -22.14
CA PHE A 385 -1.60 -5.25 -21.74
C PHE A 385 -0.63 -5.28 -22.92
N LYS A 386 -1.08 -5.68 -24.11
CA LYS A 386 -0.26 -5.64 -25.32
C LYS A 386 0.15 -4.23 -25.71
N GLU A 387 -0.74 -3.24 -25.59
CA GLU A 387 -0.39 -1.84 -25.83
C GLU A 387 0.79 -1.40 -24.95
N TYR A 388 0.80 -1.81 -23.67
CA TYR A 388 1.77 -1.29 -22.69
C TYR A 388 3.08 -2.10 -22.69
N PHE A 389 2.99 -3.42 -22.85
CA PHE A 389 4.10 -4.36 -22.68
C PHE A 389 4.59 -4.98 -24.00
N GLY A 390 3.82 -4.84 -25.08
CA GLY A 390 4.17 -5.33 -26.42
C GLY A 390 3.87 -6.80 -26.68
N TYR A 391 3.21 -7.52 -25.76
CA TYR A 391 2.83 -8.92 -25.91
C TYR A 391 1.53 -9.24 -25.17
N TYR A 392 0.89 -10.36 -25.47
CA TYR A 392 -0.31 -10.82 -24.75
C TYR A 392 0.04 -11.72 -23.56
N PRO A 393 -0.64 -11.61 -22.41
CA PRO A 393 -0.55 -12.63 -21.36
C PRO A 393 -0.95 -14.00 -21.93
N GLU A 394 -0.24 -15.06 -21.54
CA GLU A 394 -0.47 -16.40 -22.10
C GLU A 394 -1.84 -17.00 -21.75
N ASN A 395 -2.44 -16.56 -20.64
CA ASN A 395 -3.73 -17.04 -20.16
C ASN A 395 -4.29 -16.13 -19.04
N ASP A 396 -5.57 -16.33 -18.69
CA ASP A 396 -6.27 -15.51 -17.70
C ASP A 396 -5.59 -15.47 -16.32
N SER A 397 -4.89 -16.53 -15.89
CA SER A 397 -4.28 -16.61 -14.55
C SER A 397 -3.13 -15.62 -14.33
N ILE A 398 -2.43 -15.27 -15.41
CA ILE A 398 -1.40 -14.23 -15.46
C ILE A 398 -1.89 -12.97 -16.20
N GLY A 399 -3.14 -12.98 -16.65
CA GLY A 399 -3.88 -11.83 -17.18
C GLY A 399 -4.84 -11.27 -16.14
N VAL A 400 -6.12 -11.18 -16.51
CA VAL A 400 -7.20 -10.55 -15.71
C VAL A 400 -7.44 -11.17 -14.32
N LEU A 401 -7.05 -12.43 -14.08
CA LEU A 401 -7.20 -13.11 -12.78
C LEU A 401 -5.97 -13.00 -11.89
N GLN A 402 -4.90 -12.31 -12.30
CA GLN A 402 -3.63 -12.34 -11.57
C GLN A 402 -3.77 -11.78 -10.14
N ASP A 403 -4.63 -10.79 -9.94
CA ASP A 403 -4.85 -10.11 -8.67
C ASP A 403 -6.19 -10.49 -8.01
N ILE A 404 -6.18 -10.54 -6.68
CA ILE A 404 -7.34 -10.89 -5.85
C ILE A 404 -8.33 -9.72 -5.65
N HIS A 405 -7.85 -8.49 -5.75
CA HIS A 405 -8.52 -7.24 -5.38
C HIS A 405 -9.97 -7.11 -5.85
N TRP A 406 -10.26 -7.39 -7.13
CA TRP A 406 -11.63 -7.29 -7.65
C TRP A 406 -12.57 -8.36 -7.10
N ALA A 407 -12.06 -9.55 -6.75
CA ALA A 407 -12.83 -10.58 -6.07
C ALA A 407 -13.16 -10.20 -4.61
N GLU A 408 -12.36 -9.32 -4.01
CA GLU A 408 -12.56 -8.74 -2.67
C GLU A 408 -13.29 -7.39 -2.67
N SER A 409 -13.76 -6.92 -3.83
CA SER A 409 -14.41 -5.61 -3.97
C SER A 409 -13.49 -4.40 -3.72
N LEU A 410 -12.17 -4.55 -3.88
CA LEU A 410 -11.19 -3.48 -3.71
C LEU A 410 -11.01 -2.67 -5.00
N PHE A 411 -12.02 -1.88 -5.36
CA PHE A 411 -11.98 -0.92 -6.47
C PHE A 411 -11.61 0.49 -5.99
N GLY A 412 -10.89 1.27 -6.78
CA GLY A 412 -10.31 2.55 -6.36
C GLY A 412 -9.01 2.40 -5.58
N TYR A 413 -8.59 1.16 -5.30
CA TYR A 413 -7.43 0.82 -4.47
C TYR A 413 -6.11 0.91 -5.24
N PHE A 414 -6.03 0.29 -6.42
CA PHE A 414 -4.76 0.19 -7.17
C PHE A 414 -4.01 1.52 -7.41
N PRO A 415 -4.68 2.66 -7.70
CA PRO A 415 -3.97 3.91 -7.95
C PRO A 415 -3.04 4.35 -6.81
N THR A 416 -3.34 3.96 -5.58
CA THR A 416 -2.53 4.32 -4.41
C THR A 416 -1.11 3.75 -4.49
N TYR A 417 -0.94 2.61 -5.16
CA TYR A 417 0.37 2.00 -5.36
C TYR A 417 1.29 2.88 -6.21
N THR A 418 0.81 3.36 -7.37
CA THR A 418 1.60 4.24 -8.23
C THR A 418 1.79 5.60 -7.58
N LEU A 419 0.76 6.16 -6.93
CA LEU A 419 0.90 7.41 -6.18
C LEU A 419 2.00 7.28 -5.11
N GLY A 420 2.07 6.14 -4.40
CA GLY A 420 3.16 5.83 -3.47
C GLY A 420 4.55 5.87 -4.11
N ASN A 421 4.73 5.23 -5.28
CA ASN A 421 6.00 5.28 -6.03
C ASN A 421 6.40 6.71 -6.44
N LEU A 422 5.44 7.51 -6.91
CA LEU A 422 5.72 8.89 -7.32
C LEU A 422 6.09 9.77 -6.13
N ILE A 423 5.34 9.62 -5.04
CA ILE A 423 5.58 10.33 -3.79
C ILE A 423 6.93 9.92 -3.18
N SER A 424 7.32 8.65 -3.21
CA SER A 424 8.61 8.20 -2.66
C SER A 424 9.79 8.84 -3.39
N ALA A 425 9.75 8.89 -4.72
CA ALA A 425 10.77 9.56 -5.53
C ALA A 425 10.80 11.09 -5.32
N GLN A 426 9.63 11.71 -5.15
CA GLN A 426 9.53 13.14 -4.88
C GLN A 426 10.06 13.50 -3.49
N ILE A 427 9.74 12.70 -2.46
CA ILE A 427 10.34 12.81 -1.11
C ILE A 427 11.85 12.66 -1.19
N TYR A 428 12.34 11.65 -1.91
CA TYR A 428 13.78 11.44 -2.12
C TYR A 428 14.45 12.67 -2.75
N ASN A 429 13.85 13.23 -3.82
CA ASN A 429 14.40 14.40 -4.49
C ASN A 429 14.47 15.64 -3.58
N THR A 430 13.51 15.80 -2.67
CA THR A 430 13.58 16.86 -1.64
C THR A 430 14.62 16.54 -0.57
N MET A 431 14.68 15.30 -0.09
CA MET A 431 15.52 14.87 1.02
C MET A 431 17.01 14.91 0.65
N LYS A 432 17.40 14.51 -0.56
CA LYS A 432 18.81 14.42 -0.99
C LYS A 432 19.58 15.74 -0.95
N ASN A 433 18.86 16.87 -0.91
CA ASN A 433 19.47 18.20 -0.78
C ASN A 433 19.68 18.61 0.69
N LYS A 434 19.15 17.84 1.64
CA LYS A 434 19.13 18.14 3.08
C LYS A 434 19.82 17.06 3.92
N VAL A 435 19.90 15.83 3.40
CA VAL A 435 20.47 14.66 4.07
C VAL A 435 21.57 14.07 3.19
N ASN A 436 22.69 13.68 3.80
CA ASN A 436 23.79 13.03 3.10
C ASN A 436 23.53 11.51 2.93
N PHE A 437 23.15 11.09 1.72
CA PHE A 437 22.88 9.68 1.42
C PHE A 437 24.13 8.79 1.38
N ASP A 438 25.35 9.36 1.39
CA ASP A 438 26.58 8.56 1.49
C ASP A 438 26.76 7.93 2.88
N GLU A 439 26.07 8.42 3.91
CA GLU A 439 26.06 7.81 5.25
C GLU A 439 25.51 6.38 5.23
N ILE A 440 24.67 6.05 4.25
CA ILE A 440 24.13 4.69 4.04
C ILE A 440 25.27 3.68 3.77
N LYS A 441 26.37 4.11 3.13
CA LYS A 441 27.55 3.25 2.86
C LYS A 441 28.24 2.75 4.14
N GLN A 442 27.91 3.37 5.28
CA GLN A 442 28.39 3.00 6.61
C GLN A 442 27.28 2.35 7.46
N GLY A 443 26.11 2.10 6.85
CA GLY A 443 24.92 1.61 7.50
C GLY A 443 24.32 2.60 8.51
N ASN A 444 24.47 3.91 8.29
CA ASN A 444 23.84 4.94 9.11
C ASN A 444 22.57 5.48 8.41
N PHE A 445 21.45 5.42 9.12
CA PHE A 445 20.12 5.83 8.64
C PHE A 445 19.48 6.92 9.51
N GLU A 446 20.19 7.39 10.55
CA GLU A 446 19.63 8.29 11.57
C GLU A 446 19.07 9.57 10.96
N ASN A 447 19.84 10.22 10.07
CA ASN A 447 19.41 11.47 9.43
C ASN A 447 18.24 11.28 8.46
N ILE A 448 18.14 10.12 7.81
CA ILE A 448 17.01 9.77 6.93
C ILE A 448 15.75 9.60 7.77
N ILE A 449 15.82 8.79 8.83
CA ILE A 449 14.69 8.55 9.73
C ILE A 449 14.25 9.84 10.41
N LYS A 450 15.21 10.65 10.88
CA LYS A 450 14.93 11.96 11.47
C LYS A 450 14.17 12.86 10.51
N PHE A 451 14.64 12.96 9.26
CA PHE A 451 13.95 13.76 8.24
C PHE A 451 12.52 13.27 8.02
N LEU A 452 12.33 11.97 7.80
CA LEU A 452 11.00 11.39 7.55
C LEU A 452 10.06 11.60 8.74
N LYS A 453 10.58 11.47 9.97
CA LYS A 453 9.81 11.73 11.18
C LYS A 453 9.34 13.18 11.26
N GLU A 454 10.27 14.13 11.15
CA GLU A 454 9.98 15.57 11.30
C GLU A 454 9.10 16.13 10.18
N ASN A 455 9.17 15.54 8.98
CA ASN A 455 8.50 16.07 7.79
C ASN A 455 7.25 15.27 7.38
N ILE A 456 7.06 14.05 7.89
CA ILE A 456 5.96 13.16 7.46
C ILE A 456 5.29 12.51 8.66
N TYR A 457 6.04 11.79 9.51
CA TYR A 457 5.42 10.89 10.50
C TYR A 457 4.75 11.63 11.65
N ASP A 458 5.40 12.67 12.19
CA ASP A 458 4.91 13.42 13.35
C ASP A 458 3.58 14.15 13.06
N TYR A 459 3.24 14.37 11.79
CA TYR A 459 1.98 15.01 11.40
C TYR A 459 0.76 14.08 11.53
N GLY A 460 0.95 12.76 11.54
CA GLY A 460 -0.15 11.80 11.44
C GLY A 460 -1.17 12.22 10.39
N LYS A 461 -2.47 12.15 10.70
CA LYS A 461 -3.57 12.47 9.76
C LYS A 461 -3.95 13.96 9.71
N THR A 462 -3.05 14.85 10.12
CA THR A 462 -3.32 16.30 10.21
C THR A 462 -3.60 16.92 8.85
N TYR A 463 -2.79 16.56 7.85
CA TYR A 463 -2.89 17.02 6.48
C TYR A 463 -3.49 15.93 5.60
N THR A 464 -4.13 16.33 4.50
CA THR A 464 -4.43 15.40 3.41
C THR A 464 -3.17 15.08 2.60
N THR A 465 -3.23 14.09 1.69
CA THR A 465 -2.08 13.69 0.85
C THR A 465 -1.51 14.90 0.10
N LYS A 466 -2.33 15.67 -0.61
CA LYS A 466 -1.88 16.85 -1.38
C LYS A 466 -1.34 17.96 -0.49
N GLU A 467 -1.97 18.19 0.67
CA GLU A 467 -1.53 19.20 1.62
C GLU A 467 -0.13 18.85 2.16
N LEU A 468 0.09 17.60 2.56
CA LEU A 468 1.39 17.15 3.05
C LEU A 468 2.46 17.25 1.96
N ILE A 469 2.20 16.71 0.77
CA ILE A 469 3.21 16.73 -0.31
C ILE A 469 3.59 18.17 -0.66
N LYS A 470 2.61 19.07 -0.81
CA LYS A 470 2.90 20.48 -1.05
C LYS A 470 3.69 21.13 0.09
N LEU A 471 3.40 20.77 1.34
CA LEU A 471 4.13 21.28 2.51
C LEU A 471 5.61 20.85 2.48
N ILE A 472 5.89 19.59 2.15
CA ILE A 472 7.26 19.06 2.22
C ILE A 472 8.09 19.39 0.98
N THR A 473 7.48 19.43 -0.20
CA THR A 473 8.21 19.53 -1.49
C THR A 473 7.99 20.87 -2.19
N ASN A 474 7.10 21.72 -1.69
CA ASN A 474 6.66 22.99 -2.30
C ASN A 474 5.92 22.87 -3.64
N GLU A 475 5.54 21.67 -4.07
CA GLU A 475 4.83 21.43 -5.34
C GLU A 475 3.80 20.29 -5.21
N PRO A 476 2.83 20.17 -6.12
CA PRO A 476 1.91 19.01 -6.11
C PRO A 476 2.64 17.70 -6.45
N ILE A 477 1.93 16.57 -6.40
CA ILE A 477 2.48 15.29 -6.86
C ILE A 477 2.93 15.43 -8.32
N ASN A 478 4.23 15.23 -8.55
CA ASN A 478 4.86 15.47 -9.84
C ASN A 478 5.57 14.20 -10.34
N PRO A 479 5.07 13.55 -11.42
CA PRO A 479 5.64 12.29 -11.89
C PRO A 479 7.07 12.43 -12.44
N GLN A 480 7.54 13.64 -12.74
CA GLN A 480 8.88 13.86 -13.29
C GLN A 480 10.00 13.43 -12.33
N HIS A 481 9.79 13.51 -11.01
CA HIS A 481 10.78 13.04 -10.03
C HIS A 481 11.05 11.55 -10.16
N PHE A 482 9.99 10.76 -10.32
CA PHE A 482 10.09 9.31 -10.52
C PHE A 482 10.74 8.99 -11.88
N ILE A 483 10.32 9.68 -12.94
CA ILE A 483 10.89 9.49 -14.29
C ILE A 483 12.40 9.76 -14.26
N ASN A 484 12.83 10.89 -13.70
CA ASN A 484 14.25 11.24 -13.59
C ASN A 484 15.04 10.23 -12.74
N TYR A 485 14.44 9.77 -11.63
CA TYR A 485 15.03 8.73 -10.78
C TYR A 485 15.28 7.44 -11.56
N ILE A 486 14.25 6.92 -12.25
CA ILE A 486 14.36 5.70 -13.06
C ILE A 486 15.36 5.88 -14.20
N GLU A 487 15.32 6.98 -14.93
CA GLU A 487 16.29 7.23 -16.01
C GLU A 487 17.73 7.28 -15.51
N SER A 488 17.99 7.94 -14.38
CA SER A 488 19.32 7.98 -13.76
C SER A 488 19.79 6.58 -13.39
N LYS A 489 18.89 5.79 -12.78
CA LYS A 489 19.18 4.43 -12.35
C LYS A 489 19.48 3.50 -13.52
N LEU A 490 18.66 3.55 -14.58
CA LEU A 490 18.85 2.71 -15.77
C LEU A 490 20.10 3.11 -16.57
N LYS A 491 20.55 4.36 -16.50
CA LYS A 491 21.87 4.75 -17.05
C LYS A 491 23.00 4.00 -16.36
N GLU A 492 22.97 3.83 -15.05
CA GLU A 492 23.99 3.04 -14.32
C GLU A 492 23.91 1.54 -14.64
N VAL A 493 22.71 1.04 -14.92
CA VAL A 493 22.50 -0.38 -15.20
C VAL A 493 23.01 -0.77 -16.59
N TYR A 494 22.71 0.04 -17.61
CA TYR A 494 22.82 -0.33 -19.02
C TYR A 494 23.83 0.50 -19.84
N ASN A 495 24.48 1.49 -19.23
CA ASN A 495 25.60 2.23 -19.82
C ASN A 495 26.80 2.16 -18.86
#